data_AF-A0A953K183-F1
#
_entry.id   AF-A0A953K183-F1
#
_cell.length_a   1.000
_cell.length_b   1.000
_cell.length_c   1.000
_cell.angle_alpha   90.00
_cell.angle_beta   90.00
_cell.angle_gamma   90.00
#
_symmetry.space_group_name_H-M   'P 1'
#
loop_
_entity.id
_entity.type
_entity.pdbx_description
1 polymer ?
#
loop_
_entity_poly.entity_id
_entity_poly.type
_entity_poly.pdbx_seq_one_letter_code
_entity_poly.pdbx_strand_id
1 'polypeptide(L)'
;MKQLLLPHWLFGISGLLFLVLALAIGGQLEMNCHDTYYIIQFSHIGLMVFMMQVFYAVVYFILRRYLIFAAGIFHFLLATPLLVFIYVFIIQNIQTNINQSTPYFNEGYQLFTYICLFIGGQLFFLINSITAILKWTKIKSSNN
;
A
#
# COMPACT_ATOMS: atom_id res chain seq x y z
N MET A 1 23.41 18.88 -4.00
CA MET A 1 22.61 17.76 -3.46
C MET A 1 21.16 17.86 -3.96
N LYS A 2 20.88 17.35 -5.16
CA LYS A 2 19.53 17.37 -5.76
C LYS A 2 19.11 15.93 -6.05
N GLN A 3 18.64 15.13 -5.08
CA GLN A 3 18.19 13.76 -5.43
C GLN A 3 17.29 12.99 -4.45
N LEU A 4 16.69 13.59 -3.41
CA LEU A 4 15.90 12.82 -2.42
C LEU A 4 14.45 13.26 -2.23
N LEU A 5 13.88 13.96 -3.22
CA LEU A 5 12.46 14.34 -3.18
C LEU A 5 11.53 13.21 -3.64
N LEU A 6 11.93 12.37 -4.60
CA LEU A 6 10.98 11.51 -5.31
C LEU A 6 10.20 10.47 -4.47
N PRO A 7 10.79 9.71 -3.51
CA PRO A 7 10.09 8.55 -2.94
C PRO A 7 8.92 8.92 -2.04
N HIS A 8 9.05 9.96 -1.22
CA HIS A 8 7.94 10.39 -0.35
C HIS A 8 6.81 11.02 -1.16
N TRP A 9 7.11 11.73 -2.25
CA TRP A 9 6.08 12.18 -3.19
C TRP A 9 5.41 11.01 -3.89
N LEU A 10 6.14 9.97 -4.29
CA LEU A 10 5.56 8.74 -4.86
C LEU A 10 4.58 8.08 -3.89
N PHE A 11 4.97 7.90 -2.62
CA PHE A 11 4.10 7.35 -1.58
C PHE A 11 2.90 8.25 -1.28
N GLY A 12 3.09 9.57 -1.18
CA GLY A 12 2.01 10.52 -0.92
C GLY A 12 0.99 10.61 -2.07
N ILE A 13 1.47 10.73 -3.31
CA ILE A 13 0.62 10.82 -4.51
C ILE A 13 -0.11 9.51 -4.75
N SER A 14 0.57 8.36 -4.61
CA SER A 14 -0.10 7.06 -4.75
C SER A 14 -1.14 6.83 -3.66
N GLY A 15 -0.86 7.19 -2.41
CA GLY A 15 -1.85 7.16 -1.32
C GLY A 15 -3.10 7.98 -1.67
N LEU A 16 -2.90 9.24 -2.08
CA LEU A 16 -4.01 10.10 -2.52
C LEU A 16 -4.79 9.50 -3.69
N LEU A 17 -4.09 8.94 -4.68
CA LEU A 17 -4.71 8.29 -5.84
C LEU A 17 -5.58 7.10 -5.40
N PHE A 18 -5.09 6.24 -4.52
CA PHE A 18 -5.86 5.12 -3.97
C PHE A 18 -7.08 5.58 -3.18
N LEU A 19 -6.97 6.66 -2.39
CA LEU A 19 -8.09 7.24 -1.68
C LEU A 19 -9.16 7.76 -2.65
N VAL A 20 -8.76 8.52 -3.67
CA VAL A 20 -9.68 9.06 -4.68
C VAL A 20 -10.37 7.93 -5.44
N LEU A 21 -9.62 6.90 -5.84
CA LEU A 21 -10.17 5.69 -6.48
C LEU A 21 -11.17 4.97 -5.55
N ALA A 22 -10.82 4.79 -4.28
CA ALA A 22 -11.71 4.16 -3.29
C ALA A 22 -12.98 4.99 -3.04
N LEU A 23 -12.89 6.33 -3.04
CA LEU A 23 -14.08 7.17 -2.90
C LEU A 23 -14.97 7.14 -4.16
N ALA A 24 -14.35 7.20 -5.35
CA ALA A 24 -15.08 7.18 -6.62
C ALA A 24 -15.85 5.87 -6.83
N ILE A 25 -15.22 4.73 -6.55
CA ILE A 25 -15.90 3.43 -6.61
C ILE A 25 -16.86 3.25 -5.44
N GLY A 26 -16.51 3.71 -4.23
CA GLY A 26 -17.41 3.68 -3.08
C GLY A 26 -18.75 4.34 -3.40
N GLY A 27 -18.76 5.46 -4.11
CA GLY A 27 -19.98 6.11 -4.59
C GLY A 27 -20.78 5.29 -5.62
N GLN A 28 -20.12 4.50 -6.48
CA GLN A 28 -20.82 3.57 -7.38
C GLN A 28 -21.36 2.34 -6.64
N LEU A 29 -20.64 1.86 -5.64
CA LEU A 29 -21.08 0.75 -4.79
C LEU A 29 -22.25 1.14 -3.91
N GLU A 30 -22.27 2.37 -3.41
CA GLU A 30 -23.40 2.94 -2.67
C GLU A 30 -24.71 2.79 -3.43
N MET A 31 -24.69 3.04 -4.75
CA MET A 31 -25.89 2.95 -5.58
C MET A 31 -26.40 1.51 -5.78
N ASN A 32 -25.50 0.52 -5.75
CA ASN A 32 -25.83 -0.88 -6.09
C ASN A 32 -25.92 -1.81 -4.87
N CYS A 33 -25.28 -1.42 -3.77
CA CYS A 33 -25.10 -2.24 -2.58
C CYS A 33 -25.34 -1.40 -1.31
N HIS A 34 -26.20 -0.37 -1.39
CA HIS A 34 -26.55 0.52 -0.28
C HIS A 34 -26.82 -0.26 1.01
N ASP A 35 -26.33 0.25 2.14
CA ASP A 35 -26.46 -0.35 3.48
C ASP A 35 -25.92 -1.78 3.64
N THR A 36 -25.08 -2.27 2.71
CA THR A 36 -24.43 -3.56 2.87
C THR A 36 -23.06 -3.45 3.53
N TYR A 37 -22.62 -4.55 4.14
CA TYR A 37 -21.26 -4.69 4.66
C TYR A 37 -20.16 -4.48 3.60
N TYR A 38 -20.48 -4.58 2.30
CA TYR A 38 -19.52 -4.37 1.22
C TYR A 38 -19.00 -2.94 1.15
N ILE A 39 -19.86 -1.94 1.36
CA ILE A 39 -19.46 -0.51 1.36
C ILE A 39 -18.51 -0.21 2.52
N ILE A 40 -18.84 -0.77 3.70
CA ILE A 40 -18.03 -0.61 4.91
C ILE A 40 -16.65 -1.22 4.69
N GLN A 41 -16.58 -2.46 4.20
CA GLN A 41 -15.31 -3.14 3.94
C GLN A 41 -14.46 -2.39 2.92
N PHE A 42 -15.06 -1.91 1.82
CA PHE A 42 -14.35 -1.17 0.78
C PHE A 42 -13.77 0.14 1.29
N SER A 43 -14.56 0.91 2.06
CA SER A 43 -14.12 2.17 2.66
C SER A 43 -12.98 1.97 3.67
N HIS A 44 -13.05 0.92 4.50
CA HIS A 44 -11.99 0.58 5.45
C HIS A 44 -10.70 0.19 4.75
N ILE A 45 -10.79 -0.62 3.69
CA ILE A 45 -9.62 -1.02 2.92
C ILE A 45 -8.97 0.20 2.26
N GLY A 46 -9.75 1.04 1.58
CA GLY A 46 -9.26 2.28 0.98
C GLY A 46 -8.57 3.20 2.00
N LEU A 47 -9.16 3.35 3.19
CA LEU A 47 -8.59 4.12 4.28
C LEU A 47 -7.29 3.50 4.83
N MET A 48 -7.25 2.18 5.04
CA MET A 48 -6.05 1.46 5.48
C MET A 48 -4.91 1.63 4.47
N VAL A 49 -5.20 1.47 3.18
CA VAL A 49 -4.23 1.68 2.10
C VAL A 49 -3.68 3.11 2.14
N PHE A 50 -4.57 4.11 2.20
CA PHE A 50 -4.18 5.52 2.26
C PHE A 50 -3.28 5.80 3.46
N MET A 51 -3.72 5.40 4.66
CA MET A 51 -2.97 5.65 5.90
C MET A 51 -1.59 4.99 5.87
N MET A 52 -1.50 3.78 5.32
CA MET A 52 -0.22 3.08 5.21
C MET A 52 0.74 3.76 4.24
N GLN A 53 0.26 4.22 3.08
CA GLN A 53 1.07 4.97 2.11
C GLN A 53 1.52 6.33 2.68
N VAL A 54 0.65 7.03 3.40
CA VAL A 54 0.99 8.27 4.11
C VAL A 54 2.07 8.02 5.16
N PHE A 55 1.94 6.95 5.95
CA PHE A 55 2.94 6.56 6.93
C PHE A 55 4.31 6.33 6.28
N TYR A 56 4.35 5.62 5.15
CA TYR A 56 5.60 5.46 4.39
C TYR A 56 6.15 6.78 3.89
N ALA A 57 5.32 7.65 3.32
CA ALA A 57 5.74 8.96 2.86
C ALA A 57 6.42 9.76 3.98
N VAL A 58 5.84 9.73 5.18
CA VAL A 58 6.40 10.40 6.38
C VAL A 58 7.74 9.78 6.78
N VAL A 59 7.85 8.45 6.87
CA VAL A 59 9.11 7.77 7.23
C VAL A 59 10.21 8.07 6.22
N TYR A 60 9.91 7.93 4.92
CA TYR A 60 10.84 8.24 3.84
C TYR A 60 11.23 9.72 3.82
N PHE A 61 10.34 10.63 4.21
CA PHE A 61 10.64 12.04 4.34
C PHE A 61 11.60 12.32 5.51
N ILE A 62 11.33 11.77 6.70
CA ILE A 62 12.16 11.96 7.90
C ILE A 62 13.56 11.39 7.69
N LEU A 63 13.63 10.15 7.21
CA LEU A 63 14.89 9.40 7.05
C LEU A 63 15.55 9.62 5.68
N ARG A 64 15.08 10.60 4.88
CA ARG A 64 15.51 10.83 3.49
C ARG A 64 17.02 10.90 3.29
N ARG A 65 17.78 11.37 4.29
CA ARG A 65 19.25 11.51 4.22
C ARG A 65 20.01 10.20 4.43
N TYR A 66 19.35 9.16 4.94
CA TYR A 66 19.98 7.91 5.38
C TYR A 66 19.41 6.66 4.69
N LEU A 67 18.29 6.81 3.99
CA LEU A 67 17.65 5.74 3.24
C LEU A 67 18.26 5.55 1.85
N ILE A 68 18.26 4.31 1.39
CA ILE A 68 18.62 3.97 0.01
C ILE A 68 17.40 4.22 -0.89
N PHE A 69 17.54 5.10 -1.87
CA PHE A 69 16.46 5.48 -2.79
C PHE A 69 15.86 4.27 -3.52
N ALA A 70 16.71 3.40 -4.07
CA ALA A 70 16.29 2.18 -4.78
C ALA A 70 15.45 1.25 -3.89
N ALA A 71 15.73 1.21 -2.58
CA ALA A 71 14.94 0.44 -1.63
C ALA A 71 13.54 1.05 -1.41
N GLY A 72 13.40 2.38 -1.49
CA GLY A 72 12.08 3.03 -1.48
C GLY A 72 11.22 2.62 -2.67
N ILE A 73 11.79 2.63 -3.88
CA ILE A 73 11.09 2.20 -5.09
C ILE A 73 10.75 0.71 -5.01
N PHE A 74 11.68 -0.14 -4.57
CA PHE A 74 11.43 -1.57 -4.46
C PHE A 74 10.33 -1.90 -3.45
N HIS A 75 10.34 -1.23 -2.29
CA HIS A 75 9.25 -1.34 -1.32
C HIS A 75 7.90 -0.93 -1.93
N PHE A 76 7.86 0.20 -2.64
CA PHE A 76 6.65 0.65 -3.33
C PHE A 76 6.13 -0.42 -4.31
N LEU A 77 7.02 -0.99 -5.12
CA LEU A 77 6.68 -2.04 -6.08
C LEU A 77 6.20 -3.35 -5.43
N LEU A 78 6.66 -3.66 -4.21
CA LEU A 78 6.21 -4.85 -3.47
C LEU A 78 4.90 -4.65 -2.70
N ALA A 79 4.67 -3.43 -2.20
CA ALA A 79 3.46 -3.13 -1.42
C ALA A 79 2.24 -2.86 -2.30
N THR A 80 2.43 -2.26 -3.47
CA THR A 80 1.34 -1.82 -4.36
C THR A 80 0.51 -2.96 -4.99
N PRO A 81 1.10 -4.09 -5.43
CA PRO A 81 0.35 -5.18 -6.08
C PRO A 81 -0.74 -5.81 -5.21
N LEU A 82 -0.52 -5.99 -3.91
CA LEU A 82 -1.57 -6.52 -3.01
C LEU A 82 -2.74 -5.54 -2.91
N LEU A 83 -2.47 -4.23 -2.88
CA LEU A 83 -3.51 -3.20 -2.77
C LEU A 83 -4.37 -3.17 -4.04
N VAL A 84 -3.74 -3.30 -5.21
CA VAL A 84 -4.43 -3.45 -6.50
C VAL A 84 -5.19 -4.76 -6.57
N PHE A 85 -4.63 -5.86 -6.07
CA PHE A 85 -5.29 -7.16 -6.07
C PHE A 85 -6.54 -7.18 -5.19
N ILE A 86 -6.44 -6.70 -3.94
CA ILE A 86 -7.60 -6.61 -3.03
C ILE A 86 -8.71 -5.77 -3.69
N TYR A 87 -8.33 -4.69 -4.35
CA TYR A 87 -9.24 -3.83 -5.08
C TYR A 87 -9.94 -4.54 -6.25
N VAL A 88 -9.19 -5.23 -7.11
CA VAL A 88 -9.74 -6.01 -8.24
C VAL A 88 -10.63 -7.15 -7.74
N PHE A 89 -10.21 -7.86 -6.70
CA PHE A 89 -10.94 -8.96 -6.10
C PHE A 89 -12.30 -8.51 -5.56
N ILE A 90 -12.39 -7.35 -4.91
CA ILE A 90 -13.67 -6.83 -4.40
C ILE A 90 -14.60 -6.44 -5.54
N ILE A 91 -14.11 -5.77 -6.58
CA ILE A 91 -14.93 -5.43 -7.77
C ILE A 91 -15.47 -6.69 -8.42
N GLN A 92 -14.61 -7.71 -8.59
CA GLN A 92 -15.02 -8.99 -9.16
C GLN A 92 -16.11 -9.67 -8.31
N ASN A 93 -15.94 -9.74 -6.99
CA ASN A 93 -16.94 -10.37 -6.11
C ASN A 93 -18.28 -9.63 -6.06
N ILE A 94 -18.26 -8.30 -6.21
CA ILE A 94 -19.50 -7.51 -6.31
C ILE A 94 -20.21 -7.80 -7.63
N GLN A 95 -19.46 -8.01 -8.72
CA GLN A 95 -20.02 -8.41 -10.02
C GLN A 95 -20.50 -9.87 -10.07
N THR A 96 -19.81 -10.80 -9.39
CA THR A 96 -20.09 -12.25 -9.46
C THR A 96 -21.13 -12.76 -8.46
N ASN A 97 -21.54 -11.98 -7.45
CA ASN A 97 -22.74 -12.29 -6.64
C ASN A 97 -24.05 -12.33 -7.46
N ILE A 98 -23.99 -12.02 -8.76
CA ILE A 98 -25.08 -12.19 -9.73
C ILE A 98 -25.05 -13.58 -10.41
N ASN A 99 -23.92 -14.29 -10.42
CA ASN A 99 -23.76 -15.58 -11.11
C ASN A 99 -23.00 -16.60 -10.23
N GLN A 100 -23.76 -17.47 -9.58
CA GLN A 100 -23.23 -18.62 -8.85
C GLN A 100 -22.43 -19.54 -9.79
N SER A 101 -21.35 -20.14 -9.25
CA SER A 101 -20.57 -21.28 -9.78
C SER A 101 -19.39 -20.99 -10.74
N THR A 102 -18.24 -20.61 -10.18
CA THR A 102 -16.91 -20.99 -10.73
C THR A 102 -15.89 -21.20 -9.60
N PRO A 103 -14.96 -22.16 -9.73
CA PRO A 103 -14.11 -22.60 -8.62
C PRO A 103 -12.97 -21.61 -8.30
N TYR A 104 -13.00 -21.08 -7.07
CA TYR A 104 -12.06 -20.11 -6.47
C TYR A 104 -10.59 -20.59 -6.28
N PHE A 105 -10.21 -21.76 -6.79
CA PHE A 105 -8.92 -22.37 -6.45
C PHE A 105 -7.71 -21.65 -7.06
N ASN A 106 -7.84 -21.09 -8.26
CA ASN A 106 -6.77 -20.31 -8.91
C ASN A 106 -6.59 -18.91 -8.31
N GLU A 107 -7.67 -18.31 -7.79
CA GLU A 107 -7.62 -16.99 -7.14
C GLU A 107 -6.95 -17.06 -5.76
N GLY A 108 -7.07 -18.20 -5.06
CA GLY A 108 -6.42 -18.43 -3.78
C GLY A 108 -4.89 -18.41 -3.86
N TYR A 109 -4.30 -19.04 -4.88
CA TYR A 109 -2.84 -19.00 -5.09
C TYR A 109 -2.34 -17.60 -5.49
N GLN A 110 -3.11 -16.88 -6.29
CA GLN A 110 -2.78 -15.49 -6.64
C GLN A 110 -2.83 -14.59 -5.40
N LEU A 111 -3.90 -14.65 -4.61
CA LEU A 111 -4.01 -13.92 -3.35
C LEU A 111 -2.85 -14.25 -2.40
N PHE A 112 -2.53 -15.53 -2.24
CA PHE A 112 -1.40 -15.95 -1.40
C PHE A 112 -0.07 -15.36 -1.88
N THR A 113 0.17 -15.36 -3.19
CA THR A 113 1.37 -14.77 -3.80
C THR A 113 1.46 -13.26 -3.49
N TYR A 114 0.36 -12.52 -3.64
CA TYR A 114 0.33 -11.10 -3.32
C TYR A 114 0.52 -10.82 -1.83
N ILE A 115 -0.03 -11.66 -0.95
CA ILE A 115 0.19 -11.56 0.50
C ILE A 115 1.67 -11.77 0.81
N CYS A 116 2.32 -12.78 0.22
CA CYS A 116 3.75 -13.02 0.41
C CYS A 116 4.61 -11.85 -0.09
N LEU A 117 4.29 -11.29 -1.27
CA LEU A 117 4.99 -10.12 -1.81
C LEU A 117 4.82 -8.91 -0.90
N PHE A 118 3.62 -8.69 -0.37
CA PHE A 118 3.34 -7.61 0.56
C PHE A 118 4.12 -7.76 1.86
N ILE A 119 4.08 -8.93 2.50
CA ILE A 119 4.84 -9.22 3.73
C ILE A 119 6.34 -9.02 3.46
N GLY A 120 6.85 -9.52 2.33
CA GLY A 120 8.23 -9.28 1.91
C GLY A 120 8.56 -7.80 1.78
N GLY A 121 7.65 -7.01 1.19
CA GLY A 121 7.74 -5.56 1.13
C GLY A 121 7.79 -4.89 2.51
N GLN A 122 6.93 -5.30 3.44
CA GLN A 122 6.90 -4.79 4.82
C GLN A 122 8.20 -5.07 5.57
N LEU A 123 8.71 -6.31 5.48
CA LEU A 123 9.96 -6.69 6.11
C LEU A 123 11.13 -5.89 5.52
N PHE A 124 11.16 -5.72 4.20
CA PHE A 124 12.18 -4.93 3.54
C PHE A 124 12.14 -3.45 3.94
N PHE A 125 10.94 -2.86 4.04
CA PHE A 125 10.75 -1.50 4.56
C PHE A 125 11.25 -1.34 5.99
N LEU A 126 10.93 -2.30 6.86
CA LEU A 126 11.36 -2.30 8.26
C LEU A 126 12.90 -2.35 8.35
N ILE A 127 13.54 -3.28 7.65
CA ILE A 127 15.00 -3.41 7.62
C ILE A 127 15.67 -2.13 7.11
N ASN A 128 15.14 -1.54 6.02
CA ASN A 128 15.68 -0.30 5.45
C ASN A 128 15.54 0.87 6.44
N SER A 129 14.40 0.97 7.13
CA SER A 129 14.13 1.99 8.14
C SER A 129 15.05 1.86 9.35
N ILE A 130 15.22 0.65 9.90
CA ILE A 130 16.15 0.38 11.01
C ILE A 130 17.57 0.74 10.60
N THR A 131 18.01 0.32 9.41
CA THR A 131 19.36 0.62 8.91
C THR A 131 19.59 2.13 8.79
N ALA A 132 18.60 2.88 8.31
CA ALA A 132 18.67 4.33 8.22
C ALA A 132 18.73 4.99 9.61
N ILE A 133 17.95 4.50 10.58
CA ILE A 133 17.97 4.99 11.97
C ILE A 133 19.35 4.74 12.60
N LEU A 134 19.91 3.54 12.46
CA LEU A 134 21.24 3.20 13.00
C LEU A 134 22.36 4.05 12.39
N LYS A 135 22.30 4.34 11.08
CA LYS A 135 23.24 5.26 10.43
C LYS A 135 23.11 6.68 10.98
N TRP A 136 21.88 7.15 11.19
CA TRP A 136 21.62 8.47 11.73
C TRP A 136 22.16 8.63 13.16
N THR A 137 21.92 7.66 14.03
CA THR A 137 22.39 7.70 15.43
C THR A 137 23.92 7.66 15.51
N LYS A 138 24.58 6.82 14.69
CA LYS A 138 26.05 6.76 14.63
C LYS A 138 26.67 8.10 14.23
N ILE A 139 26.12 8.78 13.23
CA ILE A 139 26.61 10.09 12.78
C ILE A 139 26.40 11.16 13.87
N LYS A 140 25.25 11.13 14.55
CA LYS A 140 24.96 12.07 15.64
C LYS A 140 25.91 11.87 16.83
N SER A 141 26.22 10.63 17.18
CA SER A 141 27.15 10.28 18.26
C SER A 141 28.59 10.71 17.99
N SER A 142 29.01 10.77 16.72
CA SER A 142 30.36 11.17 16.33
C SER A 142 30.59 12.69 16.35
N ASN A 143 29.53 13.48 16.43
CA ASN A 143 29.58 14.95 16.38
C ASN A 143 29.44 15.61 17.77
N ASN A 144 29.29 14.80 18.82
CA ASN A 144 29.26 15.22 20.22
C ASN A 144 30.55 14.74 20.91
#